data_AF-A0A7K1T3J0-F1
#
_entry.id   AF-A0A7K1T3J0-F1
#
_cell.length_a   1.000
_cell.length_b   1.000
_cell.length_c   1.000
_cell.angle_alpha   90.00
_cell.angle_beta   90.00
_cell.angle_gamma   90.00
#
_symmetry.space_group_name_H-M   'P 1'
#
loop_
_entity.id
_entity.type
_entity.pdbx_description
1 polymer ?
#
loop_
_entity_poly.entity_id
_entity_poly.type
_entity_poly.pdbx_seq_one_letter_code
_entity_poly.pdbx_strand_id
1 'polypeptide(L)'
;MERILLHACCGPCSLEPVRILRSEGVEPVVFYANSNIHPAEEYARRLATLREWAADADVEVVEGAYDPEAWEATAGRIGDAAEAKFGVIANEEGDLEEEALFGANPVGGDLGRPSSSKSTVLDEGGASPAPTEGRTTARRAREARCRACYRLRFEEAAHYAREHGFAALGTTLSVSPYQYTRIIREELERACAREGIKACFADYRPFYDEATRRSREGGMYRQNYCGCRFSDAEAAAEREERRAARRAAREAELAAHADKRAAAEAERARTRAEKQAYADKQAKKRAILKALREQQ
;
A
#
# COMPACT_ATOMS: atom_id res chain seq x y z
N MET A 1 -15.18 -22.88 22.70
CA MET A 1 -14.05 -22.19 22.07
C MET A 1 -14.39 -20.70 22.08
N GLU A 2 -13.48 -19.84 22.52
CA GLU A 2 -13.75 -18.39 22.56
C GLU A 2 -13.82 -17.86 21.13
N ARG A 3 -14.96 -17.26 20.75
CA ARG A 3 -15.14 -16.71 19.39
C ARG A 3 -14.45 -15.36 19.29
N ILE A 4 -13.71 -15.16 18.19
CA ILE A 4 -13.05 -13.90 17.87
C ILE A 4 -13.78 -13.24 16.70
N LEU A 5 -14.11 -11.96 16.86
CA LEU A 5 -14.51 -11.10 15.76
C LEU A 5 -13.25 -10.47 15.16
N LEU A 6 -13.05 -10.58 13.86
CA LEU A 6 -11.91 -10.00 13.14
C LEU A 6 -12.38 -8.86 12.25
N HIS A 7 -12.19 -7.61 12.69
CA HIS A 7 -12.50 -6.45 11.85
C HIS A 7 -11.60 -6.42 10.61
N ALA A 8 -12.20 -6.36 9.42
CA ALA A 8 -11.51 -6.36 8.14
C ALA A 8 -11.73 -5.07 7.33
N CYS A 9 -10.65 -4.53 6.75
CA CYS A 9 -10.70 -3.35 5.89
C CYS A 9 -10.87 -3.68 4.38
N CYS A 10 -10.45 -4.87 3.95
CA CYS A 10 -10.65 -5.43 2.61
C CYS A 10 -10.27 -6.93 2.59
N GLY A 11 -10.66 -7.63 1.52
CA GLY A 11 -10.30 -9.03 1.29
C GLY A 11 -8.79 -9.32 1.37
N PRO A 12 -7.93 -8.62 0.61
CA PRO A 12 -6.49 -8.88 0.62
C PRO A 12 -5.82 -8.79 2.00
N CYS A 13 -6.30 -7.89 2.86
CA CYS A 13 -5.79 -7.75 4.23
C CYS A 13 -6.25 -8.88 5.16
N SER A 14 -7.29 -9.64 4.80
CA SER A 14 -7.77 -10.76 5.62
C SER A 14 -6.98 -12.05 5.41
N LEU A 15 -6.23 -12.18 4.30
CA LEU A 15 -5.54 -13.41 3.91
C LEU A 15 -4.63 -13.97 5.01
N GLU A 16 -3.66 -13.17 5.46
CA GLU A 16 -2.66 -13.61 6.42
C GLU A 16 -3.18 -13.66 7.86
N PRO A 17 -3.94 -12.66 8.36
CA PRO A 17 -4.56 -12.74 9.68
C PRO A 17 -5.44 -13.99 9.87
N VAL A 18 -6.32 -14.30 8.91
CA VAL A 18 -7.20 -15.48 9.02
C VAL A 18 -6.38 -16.77 8.98
N ARG A 19 -5.40 -16.88 8.08
CA ARG A 19 -4.51 -18.04 8.03
C ARG A 19 -3.77 -18.27 9.35
N ILE A 20 -3.24 -17.21 9.94
CA ILE A 20 -2.46 -17.28 11.19
C ILE A 20 -3.38 -17.69 12.34
N LEU A 21 -4.54 -17.06 12.51
CA LEU A 21 -5.51 -17.43 13.54
C LEU A 21 -5.93 -18.90 13.42
N ARG A 22 -6.23 -19.37 12.21
CA ARG A 22 -6.57 -20.78 11.97
C ARG A 22 -5.42 -21.73 12.30
N SER A 23 -4.18 -21.35 12.01
CA SER A 23 -3.01 -22.16 12.37
C SER A 23 -2.81 -22.29 13.89
N GLU A 24 -3.37 -21.35 14.66
CA GLU A 24 -3.41 -21.36 16.12
C GLU A 24 -4.68 -22.04 16.68
N GLY A 25 -5.51 -22.63 15.81
CA GLY A 25 -6.76 -23.30 16.20
C GLY A 25 -7.90 -22.33 16.53
N VAL A 26 -7.81 -21.07 16.10
CA VAL A 26 -8.84 -20.05 16.27
C VAL A 26 -9.57 -19.84 14.95
N GLU A 27 -10.89 -20.05 14.95
CA GLU A 27 -11.75 -19.75 13.80
C GLU A 27 -12.40 -18.37 13.98
N PRO A 28 -12.00 -17.34 13.19
CA PRO A 28 -12.55 -16.00 13.31
C PRO A 28 -13.84 -15.83 12.48
N VAL A 29 -14.74 -14.98 12.98
CA VAL A 29 -15.79 -14.37 12.14
C VAL A 29 -15.26 -13.03 11.65
N VAL A 30 -15.24 -12.81 10.34
CA VAL A 30 -14.79 -11.55 9.75
C VAL A 30 -15.91 -10.52 9.81
N PHE A 31 -15.59 -9.32 10.31
CA PHE A 31 -16.52 -8.21 10.42
C PHE A 31 -16.13 -7.06 9.51
N TYR A 32 -17.04 -6.64 8.64
CA TYR A 32 -16.83 -5.57 7.67
C TYR A 32 -17.73 -4.38 7.97
N ALA A 33 -17.20 -3.35 8.63
CA ALA A 33 -17.90 -2.09 8.93
C ALA A 33 -16.96 -0.91 8.70
N ASN A 34 -17.03 -0.35 7.49
CA ASN A 34 -16.03 0.58 6.98
C ASN A 34 -16.65 1.84 6.39
N SER A 35 -17.37 2.60 7.23
CA SER A 35 -18.01 3.89 6.87
C SER A 35 -17.06 4.93 6.29
N ASN A 36 -15.75 4.75 6.50
CA ASN A 36 -14.73 5.61 5.90
C ASN A 36 -14.56 5.42 4.39
N ILE A 37 -15.04 4.32 3.82
CA ILE A 37 -14.78 3.98 2.43
C ILE A 37 -15.72 4.79 1.54
N HIS A 38 -15.13 5.55 0.63
CA HIS A 38 -15.80 6.42 -0.31
C HIS A 38 -15.17 6.27 -1.71
N PRO A 39 -15.97 6.32 -2.78
CA PRO A 39 -17.44 6.38 -2.77
C PRO A 39 -18.08 5.02 -2.42
N ALA A 40 -19.41 4.95 -2.38
CA ALA A 40 -20.14 3.74 -1.98
C ALA A 40 -19.84 2.54 -2.90
N GLU A 41 -19.52 2.79 -4.17
CA GLU A 41 -19.10 1.76 -5.12
C GLU A 41 -17.78 1.10 -4.72
N GLU A 42 -16.87 1.85 -4.08
CA GLU A 42 -15.63 1.29 -3.55
C GLU A 42 -15.89 0.40 -2.34
N TYR A 43 -16.82 0.78 -1.46
CA TYR A 43 -17.25 -0.06 -0.34
C TYR A 43 -17.83 -1.38 -0.86
N ALA A 44 -18.77 -1.30 -1.80
CA ALA A 44 -19.39 -2.47 -2.41
C ALA A 44 -18.36 -3.39 -3.11
N ARG A 45 -17.40 -2.81 -3.85
CA ARG A 45 -16.35 -3.56 -4.53
C ARG A 45 -15.43 -4.31 -3.55
N ARG A 46 -15.00 -3.65 -2.47
CA ARG A 46 -14.14 -4.27 -1.45
C ARG A 46 -14.88 -5.35 -0.67
N LEU A 47 -16.16 -5.14 -0.37
CA LEU A 47 -17.01 -6.14 0.27
C LEU A 47 -17.26 -7.35 -0.63
N ALA A 48 -17.56 -7.13 -1.92
CA ALA A 48 -17.73 -8.22 -2.88
C ALA A 48 -16.47 -9.09 -2.97
N THR A 49 -15.30 -8.45 -3.07
CA THR A 49 -14.00 -9.14 -3.10
C THR A 49 -13.74 -9.93 -1.82
N LEU A 50 -14.10 -9.37 -0.66
CA LEU A 50 -13.98 -10.06 0.62
C LEU A 50 -14.91 -11.28 0.68
N ARG A 51 -16.17 -11.14 0.27
CA ARG A 51 -17.16 -12.22 0.27
C ARG A 51 -16.80 -13.36 -0.68
N GLU A 52 -16.32 -13.03 -1.87
CA GLU A 52 -15.87 -14.03 -2.87
C GLU A 52 -14.75 -14.89 -2.28
N TRP A 53 -13.68 -14.27 -1.78
CA TRP A 53 -12.59 -15.00 -1.13
C TRP A 53 -13.04 -15.76 0.12
N ALA A 54 -13.89 -15.16 0.95
CA ALA A 54 -14.36 -15.78 2.18
C ALA A 54 -15.22 -17.03 1.91
N ALA A 55 -16.02 -17.03 0.83
CA ALA A 55 -16.79 -18.20 0.42
C ALA A 55 -15.86 -19.37 0.04
N ASP A 56 -14.82 -19.10 -0.75
CA ASP A 56 -13.83 -20.11 -1.14
C ASP A 56 -13.01 -20.63 0.06
N ALA A 57 -12.77 -19.75 1.04
CA ALA A 57 -12.01 -20.06 2.25
C ALA A 57 -12.87 -20.64 3.39
N ASP A 58 -14.19 -20.79 3.21
CA ASP A 58 -15.15 -21.17 4.26
C ASP A 58 -15.02 -20.29 5.52
N VAL A 59 -14.99 -18.97 5.34
CA VAL A 59 -14.89 -17.96 6.41
C VAL A 59 -16.21 -17.21 6.52
N GLU A 60 -16.78 -17.14 7.72
CA GLU A 60 -17.98 -16.34 7.97
C GLU A 60 -17.68 -14.85 7.86
N VAL A 61 -18.50 -14.12 7.09
CA VAL A 61 -18.42 -12.66 6.95
C VAL A 61 -19.73 -12.02 7.39
N VAL A 62 -19.63 -11.10 8.34
CA VAL A 62 -20.71 -10.24 8.79
C VAL A 62 -20.42 -8.81 8.31
N GLU A 63 -21.44 -8.16 7.78
CA GLU A 63 -21.41 -6.73 7.43
C GLU A 63 -22.09 -5.93 8.55
N GLY A 64 -21.41 -4.88 9.03
CA GLY A 64 -21.95 -3.95 10.02
C GLY A 64 -22.52 -2.69 9.39
N ALA A 65 -22.76 -1.64 10.18
CA ALA A 65 -23.29 -0.39 9.66
C ALA A 65 -22.33 0.27 8.64
N TYR A 66 -22.92 0.82 7.57
CA TYR A 66 -22.24 1.72 6.64
C TYR A 66 -22.91 3.09 6.70
N ASP A 67 -22.27 4.00 7.43
CA ASP A 67 -22.76 5.36 7.67
C ASP A 67 -21.66 6.41 7.34
N PRO A 68 -21.50 6.74 6.05
CA PRO A 68 -20.55 7.76 5.61
C PRO A 68 -20.84 9.14 6.18
N GLU A 69 -22.10 9.46 6.49
CA GLU A 69 -22.48 10.76 7.02
C GLU A 69 -21.94 10.94 8.44
N ALA A 70 -22.09 9.93 9.30
CA ALA A 70 -21.48 9.92 10.64
C ALA A 70 -19.95 9.99 10.58
N TRP A 71 -19.34 9.32 9.59
CA TRP A 71 -17.89 9.40 9.38
C TRP A 71 -17.43 10.80 8.96
N GLU A 72 -18.13 11.44 8.01
CA GLU A 72 -17.84 12.81 7.58
C GLU A 72 -18.06 13.81 8.73
N ALA A 73 -19.11 13.61 9.52
CA ALA A 73 -19.38 14.39 10.70
C ALA A 73 -18.32 14.22 11.81
N THR A 74 -17.32 13.37 11.66
CA THR A 74 -16.29 13.16 12.70
C THR A 74 -14.89 13.22 12.11
N ALA A 75 -14.42 12.13 11.52
CA ALA A 75 -13.12 12.06 10.86
C ALA A 75 -13.05 13.00 9.64
N GLY A 76 -14.15 13.16 8.90
CA GLY A 76 -14.26 14.14 7.81
C GLY A 76 -13.92 15.56 8.25
N ARG A 77 -14.65 16.08 9.24
CA ARG A 77 -14.40 17.42 9.81
C ARG A 77 -12.96 17.64 10.27
N ILE A 78 -12.33 16.63 10.89
CA ILE A 78 -10.92 16.71 11.31
C ILE A 78 -10.00 16.76 10.09
N GLY A 79 -10.29 15.96 9.06
CA GLY A 79 -9.55 15.97 7.80
C GLY A 79 -9.68 17.29 7.06
N ASP A 80 -10.88 17.88 6.99
CA ASP A 80 -11.10 19.18 6.34
C ASP A 80 -10.35 20.30 7.05
N ALA A 81 -10.35 20.30 8.40
CA ALA A 81 -9.57 21.26 9.18
C ALA A 81 -8.06 21.10 8.93
N ALA A 82 -7.59 19.88 8.70
CA ALA A 82 -6.20 19.61 8.37
C ALA A 82 -5.86 20.11 6.95
N GLU A 83 -6.67 19.77 5.95
CA GLU A 83 -6.45 20.20 4.56
C GLU A 83 -6.58 21.71 4.37
N ALA A 84 -7.51 22.37 5.07
CA ALA A 84 -7.63 23.82 5.07
C ALA A 84 -6.35 24.51 5.57
N LYS A 85 -5.58 23.85 6.45
CA LYS A 85 -4.35 24.40 7.03
C LYS A 85 -3.09 24.01 6.26
N PHE A 86 -3.02 22.78 5.77
CA PHE A 86 -1.79 22.19 5.22
C PHE A 86 -1.89 21.81 3.74
N GLY A 87 -3.07 21.94 3.13
CA GLY A 87 -3.35 21.34 1.83
C GLY A 87 -3.42 19.81 1.92
N VAL A 88 -3.31 19.15 0.76
CA VAL A 88 -3.24 17.68 0.69
C VAL A 88 -1.94 17.21 1.35
N ILE A 89 -2.06 16.38 2.38
CA ILE A 89 -0.93 15.89 3.19
C ILE A 89 -0.34 14.63 2.51
N ALA A 90 0.42 14.83 1.43
CA ALA A 90 1.14 13.77 0.71
C ALA A 90 2.50 13.43 1.36
N ASN A 91 3.05 12.27 1.05
CA ASN A 91 4.40 11.81 1.45
C ASN A 91 4.61 11.57 2.95
N GLU A 92 3.55 11.34 3.71
CA GLU A 92 3.63 10.89 5.10
C GLU A 92 3.52 9.35 5.12
N GLU A 93 4.64 8.66 5.33
CA GLU A 93 4.75 7.20 5.09
C GLU A 93 4.16 6.30 6.21
N GLY A 94 3.19 6.77 7.00
CA GLY A 94 2.63 5.98 8.08
C GLY A 94 3.69 5.61 9.12
N ASP A 95 3.88 4.32 9.38
CA ASP A 95 4.91 3.81 10.31
C ASP A 95 6.25 3.50 9.63
N LEU A 96 6.37 3.66 8.29
CA LEU A 96 7.62 3.35 7.57
C LEU A 96 8.81 4.19 8.05
N GLU A 97 8.58 5.37 8.65
CA GLU A 97 9.64 6.19 9.24
C GLU A 97 10.06 5.75 10.67
N GLU A 98 9.21 5.03 11.43
CA GLU A 98 9.53 4.59 12.81
C GLU A 98 10.47 3.37 12.84
N GLU A 99 10.57 2.61 11.74
CA GLU A 99 11.40 1.40 11.64
C GLU A 99 12.91 1.67 11.45
N ALA A 100 13.32 2.93 11.22
CA ALA A 100 14.74 3.29 11.27
C ALA A 100 15.30 3.33 12.71
N LEU A 101 14.45 3.33 13.75
CA LEU A 101 14.85 3.59 15.14
C LEU A 101 14.69 2.42 16.11
N PHE A 102 13.87 1.41 15.81
CA PHE A 102 13.65 0.28 16.71
C PHE A 102 13.99 -1.03 16.02
N GLY A 103 15.22 -1.51 16.29
CA GLY A 103 15.71 -2.79 15.84
C GLY A 103 14.73 -3.92 16.15
N ALA A 104 14.60 -4.83 15.18
CA ALA A 104 13.81 -6.04 15.26
C ALA A 104 13.96 -6.73 16.63
N ASN A 105 12.84 -7.08 17.25
CA ASN A 105 12.83 -7.98 18.40
C ASN A 105 11.50 -8.75 18.49
N PRO A 106 11.44 -9.85 19.25
CA PRO A 106 11.42 -11.18 18.66
C PRO A 106 10.10 -11.88 18.96
N VAL A 107 9.54 -12.59 17.98
CA VAL A 107 8.64 -13.69 18.28
C VAL A 107 9.22 -14.92 17.63
N GLY A 108 9.77 -15.78 18.50
CA GLY A 108 10.39 -17.04 18.15
C GLY A 108 9.37 -18.06 17.67
N GLY A 109 9.80 -18.80 16.66
CA GLY A 109 9.13 -19.91 16.03
C GLY A 109 9.99 -20.28 14.83
N ASP A 110 11.03 -21.08 15.08
CA ASP A 110 12.05 -21.52 14.14
C ASP A 110 11.48 -21.91 12.77
N LEU A 111 11.71 -21.04 11.78
CA LEU A 111 11.75 -21.41 10.37
C LEU A 111 13.05 -20.85 9.79
N GLY A 112 14.15 -21.53 10.11
CA GLY A 112 15.26 -21.81 9.20
C GLY A 112 15.83 -20.64 8.40
N ARG A 113 16.88 -20.00 8.93
CA ARG A 113 17.85 -19.26 8.12
C ARG A 113 19.28 -19.68 8.51
N PRO A 114 20.16 -20.05 7.56
CA PRO A 114 21.51 -20.52 7.90
C PRO A 114 22.39 -19.37 8.38
N SER A 115 23.14 -19.68 9.45
CA SER A 115 24.09 -18.84 10.18
C SER A 115 25.42 -18.67 9.45
N SER A 116 26.01 -17.48 9.52
CA SER A 116 27.46 -17.33 9.61
C SER A 116 27.87 -16.10 10.42
N SER A 117 28.19 -16.37 11.69
CA SER A 117 29.15 -15.71 12.60
C SER A 117 29.95 -14.47 12.13
N LYS A 118 30.02 -13.42 12.96
CA LYS A 118 31.03 -13.25 14.03
C LYS A 118 30.77 -11.95 14.82
N SER A 119 30.85 -12.08 16.15
CA SER A 119 30.75 -11.02 17.14
C SER A 119 32.14 -10.45 17.43
N THR A 120 32.24 -9.13 17.60
CA THR A 120 33.31 -8.49 18.37
C THR A 120 32.71 -7.33 19.17
N VAL A 121 32.95 -7.40 20.48
CA VAL A 121 32.57 -6.44 21.52
C VAL A 121 33.61 -5.32 21.59
N LEU A 122 33.18 -4.11 21.99
CA LEU A 122 33.81 -3.13 22.91
C LEU A 122 33.59 -1.67 22.42
N ASP A 123 32.85 -0.86 23.17
CA ASP A 123 33.38 0.13 24.15
C ASP A 123 32.39 1.27 24.41
N GLU A 124 32.35 1.72 25.67
CA GLU A 124 31.44 2.73 26.23
C GLU A 124 31.94 4.16 25.97
N GLY A 125 31.02 5.07 25.66
CA GLY A 125 31.34 6.49 25.54
C GLY A 125 30.08 7.34 25.45
N GLY A 126 29.76 8.05 26.53
CA GLY A 126 28.56 8.85 26.66
C GLY A 126 28.39 9.94 25.60
N ALA A 127 27.18 10.00 25.05
CA ALA A 127 26.53 11.22 24.63
C ALA A 127 25.03 11.00 24.85
N SER A 128 24.44 11.80 25.74
CA SER A 128 22.99 11.87 25.93
C SER A 128 22.32 12.05 24.56
N PRO A 129 21.41 11.17 24.10
CA PRO A 129 20.77 11.39 22.82
C PRO A 129 19.83 12.58 22.97
N ALA A 130 20.02 13.53 22.06
CA ALA A 130 19.24 14.75 21.86
C ALA A 130 17.72 14.47 21.77
N PRO A 131 16.86 15.48 22.02
CA PRO A 131 15.42 15.27 22.16
C PRO A 131 14.79 14.79 20.85
N THR A 132 13.85 13.86 20.97
CA THR A 132 13.00 13.32 19.89
C THR A 132 12.00 14.37 19.37
N GLU A 133 12.51 15.42 18.72
CA GLU A 133 11.70 16.42 18.01
C GLU A 133 11.64 16.07 16.52
N GLY A 134 10.47 15.65 16.02
CA GLY A 134 10.36 15.35 14.58
C GLY A 134 9.02 14.95 13.97
N ARG A 135 7.88 14.92 14.69
CA ARG A 135 6.57 14.81 14.00
C ARG A 135 6.16 16.17 13.46
N THR A 136 6.11 16.34 12.14
CA THR A 136 5.61 17.57 11.50
C THR A 136 4.19 17.88 12.00
N THR A 137 3.81 19.16 12.04
CA THR A 137 2.45 19.56 12.45
C THR A 137 1.37 19.02 11.49
N ALA A 138 1.70 18.85 10.21
CA ALA A 138 0.87 18.20 9.21
C ALA A 138 0.69 16.70 9.48
N ARG A 139 1.77 15.96 9.77
CA ARG A 139 1.70 14.55 10.19
C ARG A 139 0.76 14.36 11.37
N ARG A 140 0.89 15.19 12.41
CA ARG A 140 0.02 15.12 13.59
C ARG A 140 -1.46 15.37 13.24
N ALA A 141 -1.75 16.25 12.28
CA ALA A 141 -3.10 16.49 11.81
C ALA A 141 -3.66 15.28 11.04
N ARG A 142 -2.84 14.63 10.21
CA ARG A 142 -3.18 13.37 9.53
C ARG A 142 -3.42 12.23 10.52
N GLU A 143 -2.53 12.07 11.51
CA GLU A 143 -2.67 11.10 12.61
C GLU A 143 -3.99 11.32 13.37
N ALA A 144 -4.38 12.58 13.65
CA ALA A 144 -5.62 12.90 14.33
C ALA A 144 -6.87 12.48 13.54
N ARG A 145 -6.88 12.73 12.21
CA ARG A 145 -7.95 12.26 11.32
C ARG A 145 -8.04 10.73 11.31
N CYS A 146 -6.91 10.05 11.13
CA CYS A 146 -6.87 8.59 11.10
C CYS A 146 -7.27 7.98 12.46
N ARG A 147 -6.86 8.58 13.58
CA ARG A 147 -7.31 8.18 14.92
C ARG A 147 -8.83 8.24 15.06
N ALA A 148 -9.45 9.33 14.63
CA ALA A 148 -10.91 9.46 14.67
C ALA A 148 -11.60 8.38 13.82
N CYS A 149 -11.05 8.10 12.63
CA CYS A 149 -11.54 7.03 11.76
C CYS A 149 -11.44 5.64 12.42
N TYR A 150 -10.28 5.29 12.99
CA TYR A 150 -10.09 4.01 13.67
C TYR A 150 -11.01 3.86 14.88
N ARG A 151 -11.19 4.94 15.65
CA ARG A 151 -12.09 4.94 16.81
C ARG A 151 -13.50 4.54 16.42
N LEU A 152 -14.10 5.17 15.41
CA LEU A 152 -15.47 4.86 14.97
C LEU A 152 -15.61 3.40 14.56
N ARG A 153 -14.64 2.90 13.78
CA ARG A 153 -14.64 1.52 13.28
C ARG A 153 -14.51 0.50 14.40
N PHE A 154 -13.65 0.77 15.39
CA PHE A 154 -13.47 -0.13 16.53
C PHE A 154 -14.59 -0.02 17.55
N GLU A 155 -15.19 1.14 17.76
CA GLU A 155 -16.37 1.28 18.61
C GLU A 155 -17.55 0.49 18.03
N GLU A 156 -17.81 0.60 16.72
CA GLU A 156 -18.82 -0.23 16.02
C GLU A 156 -18.52 -1.72 16.14
N ALA A 157 -17.28 -2.13 15.85
CA ALA A 157 -16.90 -3.54 15.89
C ALA A 157 -16.91 -4.12 17.31
N ALA A 158 -16.50 -3.36 18.32
CA ALA A 158 -16.53 -3.79 19.72
C ALA A 158 -17.96 -3.90 20.24
N HIS A 159 -18.82 -2.95 19.87
CA HIS A 159 -20.24 -2.99 20.20
C HIS A 159 -20.89 -4.23 19.61
N TYR A 160 -20.70 -4.48 18.31
CA TYR A 160 -21.19 -5.69 17.65
C TYR A 160 -20.67 -6.97 18.32
N ALA A 161 -19.36 -7.02 18.60
CA ALA A 161 -18.73 -8.17 19.27
C ALA A 161 -19.41 -8.48 20.61
N ARG A 162 -19.66 -7.46 21.43
CA ARG A 162 -20.33 -7.59 22.73
C ARG A 162 -21.78 -8.02 22.60
N GLU A 163 -22.56 -7.42 21.70
CA GLU A 163 -23.97 -7.79 21.50
C GLU A 163 -24.14 -9.23 21.02
N HIS A 164 -23.19 -9.72 20.23
CA HIS A 164 -23.27 -11.04 19.61
C HIS A 164 -22.49 -12.11 20.37
N GLY A 165 -21.88 -11.79 21.52
CA GLY A 165 -21.20 -12.75 22.40
C GLY A 165 -19.84 -13.23 21.89
N PHE A 166 -19.07 -12.36 21.24
CA PHE A 166 -17.66 -12.59 20.93
C PHE A 166 -16.79 -12.25 22.14
N ALA A 167 -15.78 -13.07 22.42
CA ALA A 167 -14.91 -12.90 23.58
C ALA A 167 -13.77 -11.91 23.31
N ALA A 168 -13.38 -11.76 22.04
CA ALA A 168 -12.31 -10.86 21.63
C ALA A 168 -12.58 -10.20 20.28
N LEU A 169 -11.94 -9.06 20.07
CA LEU A 169 -11.89 -8.33 18.81
C LEU A 169 -10.44 -8.19 18.33
N GLY A 170 -10.19 -8.64 17.10
CA GLY A 170 -8.95 -8.42 16.36
C GLY A 170 -9.16 -7.50 15.15
N THR A 171 -8.09 -7.18 14.43
CA THR A 171 -8.17 -6.32 13.24
C THR A 171 -7.14 -6.69 12.18
N THR A 172 -7.51 -6.52 10.91
CA THR A 172 -6.58 -6.65 9.77
C THR A 172 -5.84 -5.35 9.43
N LEU A 173 -6.13 -4.24 10.13
CA LEU A 173 -5.53 -2.93 9.81
C LEU A 173 -4.01 -2.92 10.00
N SER A 174 -3.47 -3.75 10.91
CA SER A 174 -2.03 -3.90 11.12
C SER A 174 -1.30 -4.67 10.02
N VAL A 175 -1.95 -5.03 8.90
CA VAL A 175 -1.27 -5.63 7.74
C VAL A 175 -0.53 -4.59 6.91
N SER A 176 -1.07 -3.37 6.81
CA SER A 176 -0.52 -2.34 5.92
C SER A 176 0.55 -1.51 6.63
N PRO A 177 1.80 -1.44 6.11
CA PRO A 177 2.85 -0.61 6.70
C PRO A 177 2.57 0.90 6.57
N TYR A 178 1.68 1.28 5.64
CA TYR A 178 1.27 2.67 5.41
C TYR A 178 0.23 3.19 6.42
N GLN A 179 -0.20 2.36 7.38
CA GLN A 179 -1.14 2.75 8.43
C GLN A 179 -0.41 2.98 9.76
N TYR A 180 -1.08 3.67 10.68
CA TYR A 180 -0.54 4.02 12.00
C TYR A 180 -0.82 2.91 13.02
N THR A 181 -0.02 1.86 13.01
CA THR A 181 -0.15 0.63 13.82
C THR A 181 -0.22 0.93 15.31
N ARG A 182 0.57 1.90 15.79
CA ARG A 182 0.48 2.37 17.19
C ARG A 182 -0.92 2.90 17.52
N ILE A 183 -1.48 3.76 16.66
CA ILE A 183 -2.83 4.33 16.86
C ILE A 183 -3.90 3.26 16.72
N ILE A 184 -3.73 2.33 15.78
CA ILE A 184 -4.62 1.18 15.58
C ILE A 184 -4.70 0.36 16.87
N ARG A 185 -3.56 0.00 17.47
CA ARG A 185 -3.52 -0.73 18.74
C ARG A 185 -4.22 0.03 19.86
N GLU A 186 -3.88 1.30 20.05
CA GLU A 186 -4.46 2.14 21.11
C GLU A 186 -5.99 2.27 21.00
N GLU A 187 -6.53 2.47 19.80
CA GLU A 187 -7.97 2.62 19.60
C GLU A 187 -8.71 1.27 19.66
N LEU A 188 -8.09 0.16 19.23
CA LEU A 188 -8.63 -1.19 19.40
C LEU A 188 -8.75 -1.54 20.90
N GLU A 189 -7.67 -1.35 21.67
CA GLU A 189 -7.64 -1.61 23.11
C GLU A 189 -8.67 -0.74 23.84
N ARG A 190 -8.78 0.54 23.47
CA ARG A 190 -9.77 1.46 24.02
C ARG A 190 -11.20 0.96 23.79
N ALA A 191 -11.54 0.57 22.55
CA ALA A 191 -12.89 0.13 22.22
C ALA A 191 -13.25 -1.17 22.96
N CYS A 192 -12.31 -2.13 22.99
CA CYS A 192 -12.51 -3.39 23.71
C CYS A 192 -12.70 -3.18 25.22
N ALA A 193 -11.90 -2.30 25.83
CA ALA A 193 -12.00 -1.97 27.25
C ALA A 193 -13.36 -1.35 27.63
N ARG A 194 -13.98 -0.56 26.72
CA ARG A 194 -15.32 0.03 26.94
C ARG A 194 -16.43 -1.01 26.95
N GLU A 195 -16.32 -2.03 26.10
CA GLU A 195 -17.31 -3.10 25.97
C GLU A 195 -17.03 -4.31 26.87
N GLY A 196 -15.90 -4.33 27.57
CA GLY A 196 -15.52 -5.42 28.47
C GLY A 196 -15.10 -6.70 27.73
N ILE A 197 -14.58 -6.59 26.50
CA ILE A 197 -14.09 -7.70 25.69
C ILE A 197 -12.56 -7.66 25.56
N LYS A 198 -11.93 -8.76 25.17
CA LYS A 198 -10.47 -8.82 24.98
C LYS A 198 -10.05 -8.16 23.67
N ALA A 199 -9.05 -7.27 23.72
CA ALA A 199 -8.35 -6.82 22.52
C ALA A 199 -7.35 -7.89 22.07
N CYS A 200 -7.48 -8.38 20.83
CA CYS A 200 -6.57 -9.32 20.20
C CYS A 200 -5.76 -8.59 19.10
N PHE A 201 -4.79 -7.78 19.53
CA PHE A 201 -3.90 -7.10 18.61
C PHE A 201 -2.74 -8.02 18.21
N ALA A 202 -2.48 -8.13 16.91
CA ALA A 202 -1.27 -8.73 16.35
C ALA A 202 -0.71 -7.81 15.25
N ASP A 203 0.62 -7.75 15.14
CA ASP A 203 1.28 -6.99 14.09
C ASP A 203 1.50 -7.89 12.87
N TYR A 204 0.78 -7.61 11.78
CA TYR A 204 0.81 -8.42 10.56
C TYR A 204 1.68 -7.82 9.45
N ARG A 205 2.35 -6.68 9.68
CA ARG A 205 3.24 -6.03 8.70
C ARG A 205 4.31 -6.97 8.13
N PRO A 206 4.93 -7.89 8.91
CA PRO A 206 5.88 -8.86 8.35
C PRO A 206 5.31 -9.77 7.26
N PHE A 207 3.98 -9.90 7.17
CA PHE A 207 3.29 -10.73 6.19
C PHE A 207 2.68 -9.92 5.03
N TYR A 208 2.97 -8.61 4.95
CA TYR A 208 2.41 -7.73 3.90
C TYR A 208 2.78 -8.18 2.48
N ASP A 209 4.02 -8.60 2.25
CA ASP A 209 4.49 -9.06 0.94
C ASP A 209 3.80 -10.38 0.55
N GLU A 210 3.60 -11.27 1.51
CA GLU A 210 2.92 -12.55 1.32
C GLU A 210 1.43 -12.33 0.99
N ALA A 211 0.75 -11.47 1.75
CA ALA A 211 -0.63 -11.06 1.46
C ALA A 211 -0.73 -10.43 0.06
N THR A 212 0.29 -9.67 -0.35
CA THR A 212 0.37 -9.06 -1.68
C THR A 212 0.55 -10.08 -2.79
N ARG A 213 1.40 -11.08 -2.60
CA ARG A 213 1.57 -12.18 -3.55
C ARG A 213 0.28 -12.96 -3.72
N ARG A 214 -0.29 -13.46 -2.61
CA ARG A 214 -1.48 -14.32 -2.63
C ARG A 214 -2.72 -13.66 -3.21
N SER A 215 -2.96 -12.39 -2.86
CA SER A 215 -4.08 -11.64 -3.43
C SER A 215 -3.94 -11.43 -4.94
N ARG A 216 -2.71 -11.30 -5.47
CA ARG A 216 -2.47 -11.24 -6.93
C ARG A 216 -2.71 -12.59 -7.58
N GLU A 217 -2.22 -13.67 -6.97
CA GLU A 217 -2.43 -15.04 -7.44
C GLU A 217 -3.92 -15.40 -7.47
N GLY A 218 -4.68 -14.97 -6.45
CA GLY A 218 -6.13 -15.14 -6.37
C GLY A 218 -6.95 -14.12 -7.16
N GLY A 219 -6.32 -13.25 -7.96
CA GLY A 219 -7.05 -12.27 -8.79
C GLY A 219 -7.88 -11.23 -8.01
N MET A 220 -7.61 -11.04 -6.71
CA MET A 220 -8.40 -10.17 -5.85
C MET A 220 -8.26 -8.70 -6.25
N TYR A 221 -9.36 -7.95 -6.16
CA TYR A 221 -9.28 -6.49 -6.26
C TYR A 221 -8.37 -5.91 -5.17
N ARG A 222 -7.42 -5.07 -5.57
CA ARG A 222 -6.49 -4.37 -4.68
C ARG A 222 -6.58 -2.87 -4.85
N GLN A 223 -6.95 -2.19 -3.79
CA GLN A 223 -6.90 -0.75 -3.67
C GLN A 223 -5.45 -0.26 -3.42
N ASN A 224 -5.19 1.00 -3.73
CA ASN A 224 -3.91 1.69 -3.45
C ASN A 224 -4.06 2.87 -2.48
N TYR A 225 -5.13 2.89 -1.69
CA TYR A 225 -5.43 3.90 -0.68
C TYR A 225 -6.31 3.31 0.43
N CYS A 226 -6.36 3.96 1.60
CA CYS A 226 -7.09 3.45 2.78
C CYS A 226 -8.60 3.32 2.55
N GLY A 227 -9.18 4.19 1.74
CA GLY A 227 -10.59 4.15 1.34
C GLY A 227 -11.32 5.48 1.53
N CYS A 228 -10.84 6.37 2.40
CA CYS A 228 -11.46 7.68 2.56
C CYS A 228 -11.01 8.67 1.48
N ARG A 229 -11.84 9.69 1.22
CA ARG A 229 -11.58 10.72 0.21
C ARG A 229 -10.23 11.41 0.39
N PHE A 230 -9.80 11.64 1.62
CA PHE A 230 -8.48 12.22 1.89
C PHE A 230 -7.36 11.29 1.44
N SER A 231 -7.45 10.00 1.77
CA SER A 231 -6.42 9.04 1.35
C SER A 231 -6.38 8.84 -0.16
N ASP A 232 -7.51 9.03 -0.85
CA ASP A 232 -7.53 9.02 -2.32
C ASP A 232 -6.86 10.27 -2.89
N ALA A 233 -7.19 11.46 -2.36
CA ALA A 233 -6.56 12.71 -2.75
C ALA A 233 -5.03 12.70 -2.49
N GLU A 234 -4.60 12.21 -1.33
CA GLU A 234 -3.20 11.99 -0.98
C GLU A 234 -2.53 11.05 -2.00
N ALA A 235 -3.13 9.89 -2.27
CA ALA A 235 -2.59 8.92 -3.22
C ALA A 235 -2.55 9.47 -4.66
N ALA A 236 -3.51 10.32 -5.05
CA ALA A 236 -3.53 10.99 -6.34
C ALA A 236 -2.39 12.01 -6.47
N ALA A 237 -2.18 12.85 -5.45
CA ALA A 237 -1.08 13.81 -5.40
C ALA A 237 0.28 13.12 -5.54
N GLU A 238 0.53 12.06 -4.75
CA GLU A 238 1.79 11.31 -4.84
C GLU A 238 1.99 10.62 -6.21
N ARG A 239 0.91 10.16 -6.85
CA ARG A 239 1.00 9.57 -8.21
C ARG A 239 1.42 10.63 -9.22
N GLU A 240 0.88 11.84 -9.13
CA GLU A 240 1.26 12.94 -10.02
C GLU A 240 2.68 13.42 -9.78
N GLU A 241 3.13 13.50 -8.53
CA GLU A 241 4.53 13.79 -8.18
C GLU A 241 5.49 12.74 -8.78
N ARG A 242 5.19 11.45 -8.58
CA ARG A 242 6.00 10.36 -9.16
C ARG A 242 6.01 10.39 -10.68
N ARG A 243 4.89 10.73 -11.33
CA ARG A 243 4.82 10.90 -12.78
C ARG A 243 5.65 12.09 -13.25
N ALA A 244 5.59 13.23 -12.54
CA ALA A 244 6.39 14.41 -12.83
C ALA A 244 7.89 14.12 -12.69
N ALA A 245 8.30 13.46 -11.60
CA ALA A 245 9.69 13.05 -11.38
C ALA A 245 10.20 12.12 -12.49
N ARG A 246 9.40 11.14 -12.91
CA ARG A 246 9.75 10.24 -14.03
C ARG A 246 9.87 10.98 -15.36
N ARG A 247 8.98 11.96 -15.63
CA ARG A 247 9.08 12.80 -16.83
C ARG A 247 10.37 13.63 -16.81
N ALA A 248 10.64 14.31 -15.70
CA ALA A 248 11.85 15.10 -15.53
C ALA A 248 13.12 14.25 -15.66
N ALA A 249 13.16 13.05 -15.06
CA ALA A 249 14.28 12.13 -15.18
C ALA A 249 14.50 11.68 -16.64
N ARG A 250 13.42 11.36 -17.36
CA ARG A 250 13.48 11.00 -18.78
C ARG A 250 13.96 12.16 -19.65
N GLU A 251 13.49 13.38 -19.38
CA GLU A 251 13.93 14.59 -20.08
C GLU A 251 15.41 14.88 -19.83
N ALA A 252 15.86 14.76 -18.58
CA ALA A 252 17.27 14.89 -18.21
C ALA A 252 18.16 13.83 -18.91
N GLU A 253 17.71 12.57 -18.97
CA GLU A 253 18.41 11.50 -19.68
C GLU A 253 18.47 11.77 -21.20
N LEU A 254 17.36 12.21 -21.80
CA LEU A 254 17.32 12.57 -23.23
C LEU A 254 18.24 13.74 -23.55
N ALA A 255 18.32 14.75 -22.66
CA ALA A 255 19.21 15.88 -22.80
C ALA A 255 20.68 15.46 -22.64
N ALA A 256 21.02 14.64 -21.63
CA ALA A 256 22.37 14.14 -21.40
C ALA A 256 22.91 13.27 -22.56
N HIS A 257 22.01 12.68 -23.35
CA HIS A 257 22.36 11.88 -24.52
C HIS A 257 22.08 12.57 -25.86
N ALA A 258 21.78 13.87 -25.87
CA ALA A 258 21.42 14.62 -27.08
C ALA A 258 22.52 14.54 -28.16
N ASP A 259 23.78 14.82 -27.80
CA ASP A 259 24.89 14.81 -28.76
C ASP A 259 25.17 13.41 -29.32
N LYS A 260 25.14 12.38 -28.46
CA LYS A 260 25.30 10.98 -28.88
C LYS A 260 24.18 10.55 -29.83
N ARG A 261 22.95 10.97 -29.57
CA ARG A 261 21.79 10.69 -30.44
C ARG A 261 21.91 11.43 -31.77
N ALA A 262 22.30 12.70 -31.75
CA ALA A 262 22.53 13.50 -32.95
C ALA A 262 23.64 12.91 -33.82
N ALA A 263 24.77 12.50 -33.22
CA ALA A 263 25.86 11.83 -33.91
C ALA A 263 25.41 10.49 -34.52
N ALA A 264 24.67 9.66 -33.78
CA ALA A 264 24.14 8.40 -34.28
C ALA A 264 23.13 8.60 -35.43
N GLU A 265 22.33 9.66 -35.38
CA GLU A 265 21.38 10.00 -36.45
C GLU A 265 22.10 10.50 -37.71
N ALA A 266 23.10 11.36 -37.56
CA ALA A 266 23.95 11.82 -38.65
C ALA A 266 24.66 10.64 -39.34
N GLU A 267 25.18 9.69 -38.56
CA GLU A 267 25.81 8.46 -39.06
C GLU A 267 24.81 7.59 -39.86
N ARG A 268 23.59 7.40 -39.34
CA ARG A 268 22.52 6.68 -40.04
C ARG A 268 22.11 7.39 -41.33
N ALA A 269 22.04 8.72 -41.32
CA ALA A 269 21.73 9.51 -42.50
C ALA A 269 22.81 9.35 -43.58
N ARG A 270 24.10 9.41 -43.20
CA ARG A 270 25.22 9.15 -44.11
C ARG A 270 25.15 7.76 -44.71
N THR A 271 24.98 6.73 -43.87
CA THR A 271 24.86 5.33 -44.32
C THR A 271 23.69 5.15 -45.30
N ARG A 272 22.54 5.78 -45.05
CA ARG A 272 21.38 5.74 -45.95
C ARG A 272 21.68 6.41 -47.30
N ALA A 273 22.33 7.57 -47.29
CA ALA A 273 22.70 8.29 -48.50
C ALA A 273 23.70 7.49 -49.36
N GLU A 274 24.70 6.86 -48.75
CA GLU A 274 25.67 5.99 -49.43
C GLU A 274 24.98 4.78 -50.08
N LYS A 275 24.07 4.10 -49.35
CA LYS A 275 23.30 2.98 -49.88
C LYS A 275 22.42 3.40 -51.06
N GLN A 276 21.77 4.56 -50.97
CA GLN A 276 20.94 5.09 -52.07
C GLN A 276 21.80 5.40 -53.30
N ALA A 277 22.92 6.10 -53.14
CA ALA A 277 23.82 6.43 -54.23
C ALA A 277 24.39 5.16 -54.92
N TYR A 278 24.69 4.11 -54.14
CA TYR A 278 25.08 2.81 -54.69
C TYR A 278 23.94 2.17 -55.49
N ALA A 279 22.72 2.14 -54.94
CA ALA A 279 21.54 1.60 -55.62
C ALA A 279 21.26 2.32 -56.95
N ASP A 280 21.36 3.66 -56.97
CA ASP A 280 21.16 4.49 -58.16
C ASP A 280 22.22 4.19 -59.24
N LYS A 281 23.49 4.05 -58.85
CA LYS A 281 24.57 3.64 -59.78
C LYS A 281 24.29 2.26 -60.38
N GLN A 282 23.86 1.30 -59.56
CA GLN A 282 23.52 -0.05 -60.05
C GLN A 282 22.28 -0.03 -60.97
N ALA A 283 21.27 0.79 -60.66
CA ALA A 283 20.09 0.96 -61.51
C ALA A 283 20.46 1.53 -62.87
N LYS A 284 21.29 2.59 -62.92
CA LYS A 284 21.80 3.17 -64.18
C LYS A 284 22.57 2.15 -65.01
N LYS A 285 23.49 1.39 -64.38
CA LYS A 285 24.24 0.32 -65.07
C LYS A 285 23.32 -0.75 -65.66
N ARG A 286 22.30 -1.20 -64.91
CA ARG A 286 21.31 -2.16 -65.39
C ARG A 286 20.48 -1.60 -66.55
N ALA A 287 20.07 -0.34 -66.49
CA ALA A 287 19.32 0.31 -67.57
C ALA A 287 20.15 0.40 -68.86
N ILE A 288 21.43 0.78 -68.78
CA ILE A 288 22.34 0.83 -69.93
C ILE A 288 22.53 -0.57 -70.54
N LEU A 289 22.79 -1.59 -69.71
CA LEU A 289 22.96 -2.97 -70.18
C LEU A 289 21.66 -3.52 -70.82
N LYS A 290 20.49 -3.15 -70.30
CA LYS A 290 19.20 -3.51 -70.88
C LYS A 290 19.02 -2.86 -72.26
N ALA A 291 19.29 -1.56 -72.39
CA ALA A 291 19.19 -0.85 -73.66
C ALA A 291 20.15 -1.41 -74.73
N LEU A 292 21.37 -1.80 -74.34
CA LEU A 292 22.33 -2.44 -75.25
C LEU A 292 21.88 -3.83 -75.75
N ARG A 293 21.14 -4.59 -74.92
CA ARG A 293 20.57 -5.89 -75.33
C ARG A 293 19.36 -5.76 -76.23
N GLU A 294 18.60 -4.67 -76.11
CA GLU A 294 17.42 -4.40 -76.96
C GLU A 294 17.80 -3.86 -78.35
N GLN A 295 19.08 -3.50 -78.56
CA GLN A 295 19.63 -3.03 -79.85
C GLN A 295 20.36 -4.13 -80.66
N GLN A 296 20.42 -5.36 -80.16
CA GLN A 296 20.95 -6.55 -80.85
C GLN A 296 19.82 -7.44 -81.33
#